data_AF-A0A7K0UZ69-F1
#
_entry.id   AF-A0A7K0UZ69-F1
#
_cell.length_a   1.000
_cell.length_b   1.000
_cell.length_c   1.000
_cell.angle_alpha   90.00
_cell.angle_beta   90.00
_cell.angle_gamma   90.00
#
_symmetry.space_group_name_H-M   'P 1'
#
loop_
_entity.id
_entity.type
_entity.pdbx_description
1 polymer ?
#
loop_
_entity_poly.entity_id
_entity_poly.type
_entity_poly.pdbx_seq_one_letter_code
_entity_poly.pdbx_strand_id
1 'polypeptide(L)'
;MRRSIDDSSDDHPIDEERPAVSWMVGLSDDPDASDDGSPRVSVTLEEAGRAGFGVVAQLAPDTARRMRAAIAAALREIGEDPGQ
;
A
#
# COMPACT_ATOMS: atom_id res chain seq x y z
N MET A 1 4.68 -15.43 6.87
CA MET A 1 5.23 -14.40 7.78
C MET A 1 5.27 -13.04 7.08
N ARG A 2 4.59 -12.02 7.60
CA ARG A 2 4.57 -10.68 6.98
C ARG A 2 5.71 -9.83 7.54
N ARG A 3 6.53 -9.22 6.68
CA ARG A 3 7.56 -8.25 7.06
C ARG A 3 7.12 -6.85 6.65
N SER A 4 6.98 -5.93 7.62
CA SER A 4 6.76 -4.50 7.31
C SER A 4 8.02 -3.90 6.69
N ILE A 5 7.84 -3.07 5.67
CA ILE A 5 8.89 -2.25 5.05
C ILE A 5 8.71 -0.80 5.52
N ASP A 6 7.48 -0.29 5.47
CA ASP A 6 7.11 1.03 5.97
C ASP A 6 5.60 1.10 6.28
N ASP A 7 5.23 1.96 7.21
CA ASP A 7 3.84 2.23 7.60
C ASP A 7 3.66 3.62 8.20
N SER A 8 2.52 4.25 7.90
CA SER A 8 2.16 5.56 8.42
C SER A 8 0.65 5.81 8.30
N SER A 9 0.19 6.93 8.83
CA SER A 9 -1.09 7.54 8.47
C SER A 9 -0.95 8.40 7.22
N ASP A 10 -2.04 8.56 6.47
CA ASP A 10 -2.15 9.59 5.44
C ASP A 10 -2.32 10.99 6.06
N ASP A 11 -2.21 12.00 5.21
CA ASP A 11 -2.36 13.41 5.58
C ASP A 11 -3.81 13.92 5.40
N HIS A 12 -4.77 13.02 5.16
CA HIS A 12 -6.15 13.44 4.92
C HIS A 12 -6.79 13.88 6.25
N PRO A 13 -7.39 15.09 6.34
CA PRO A 13 -8.16 15.46 7.52
C PRO A 13 -9.33 14.49 7.67
N ILE A 14 -9.68 14.16 8.91
CA ILE A 14 -10.81 13.27 9.18
C ILE A 14 -12.10 13.94 8.68
N ASP A 15 -12.74 13.31 7.70
CA ASP A 15 -14.03 13.68 7.11
C ASP A 15 -14.97 12.47 7.18
N GLU A 16 -16.27 12.70 7.41
CA GLU A 16 -17.27 11.63 7.55
C GLU A 16 -17.43 10.84 6.25
N GLU A 17 -17.26 11.48 5.10
CA GLU A 17 -17.33 10.82 3.79
C GLU A 17 -15.99 10.20 3.35
N ARG A 18 -14.89 10.65 3.96
CA ARG A 18 -13.51 10.27 3.61
C ARG A 18 -12.70 10.15 4.89
N PRO A 19 -12.75 8.99 5.55
CA PRO A 19 -11.98 8.82 6.75
C PRO A 19 -10.49 8.77 6.39
N ALA A 20 -9.65 9.28 7.29
CA ALA A 20 -8.20 9.14 7.19
C ALA A 20 -7.81 7.66 7.19
N VAL A 21 -6.75 7.32 6.48
CA VAL A 21 -6.30 5.93 6.28
C VAL A 21 -4.91 5.74 6.86
N SER A 22 -4.71 4.64 7.56
CA SER A 22 -3.38 4.08 7.82
C SER A 22 -2.97 3.13 6.70
N TRP A 23 -1.72 3.25 6.27
CA TRP A 23 -1.17 2.43 5.20
C TRP A 23 0.07 1.67 5.66
N MET A 24 0.31 0.52 5.06
CA MET A 24 1.52 -0.27 5.25
C MET A 24 1.95 -0.88 3.92
N VAL A 25 3.25 -0.80 3.63
CA VAL A 25 3.90 -1.60 2.58
C VAL A 25 4.73 -2.69 3.25
N GLY A 26 4.57 -3.92 2.78
CA GLY A 26 5.24 -5.09 3.34
C GLY A 26 5.56 -6.15 2.30
N LEU A 27 6.24 -7.20 2.75
CA LEU A 27 6.44 -8.44 2.00
C LEU A 27 5.61 -9.55 2.65
N SER A 28 4.86 -10.27 1.81
CA SER A 28 4.19 -11.51 2.16
C SER A 28 4.94 -12.68 1.53
N ASP A 29 5.46 -13.58 2.35
CA ASP A 29 5.99 -14.89 1.94
C ASP A 29 4.97 -16.02 2.18
N ASP A 30 3.72 -15.65 2.45
CA ASP A 30 2.62 -16.60 2.62
C ASP A 30 2.41 -17.39 1.32
N PRO A 31 2.54 -18.72 1.33
CA PRO A 31 2.35 -19.53 0.13
C PRO A 31 0.95 -19.39 -0.47
N ASP A 32 -0.05 -19.00 0.33
CA ASP A 32 -1.43 -18.80 -0.14
C ASP A 32 -1.68 -17.38 -0.69
N ALA A 33 -0.70 -16.47 -0.61
CA ALA A 33 -0.81 -15.13 -1.20
C ALA A 33 -0.70 -15.14 -2.75
N SER A 34 -0.41 -16.30 -3.34
CA SER A 34 -0.28 -16.47 -4.79
C SER A 34 -0.53 -17.92 -5.20
N ASP A 35 -1.04 -18.12 -6.42
CA ASP A 35 -1.30 -19.47 -6.94
C ASP A 35 -0.02 -20.33 -7.07
N ASP A 36 1.15 -19.71 -7.19
CA ASP A 36 2.45 -20.37 -7.38
C ASP A 36 3.36 -20.31 -6.14
N GLY A 37 2.85 -19.82 -5.00
CA GLY A 37 3.62 -19.66 -3.76
C GLY A 37 4.74 -18.63 -3.83
N SER A 38 4.77 -17.78 -4.86
CA SER A 38 5.80 -16.74 -5.00
C SER A 38 5.53 -15.52 -4.09
N PRO A 39 6.56 -14.91 -3.47
CA PRO A 39 6.36 -13.76 -2.59
C PRO A 39 5.62 -12.60 -3.25
N ARG A 40 4.85 -11.87 -2.45
CA ARG A 40 4.05 -10.71 -2.87
C ARG A 40 4.43 -9.45 -2.09
N VAL A 41 4.34 -8.31 -2.77
CA VAL A 41 4.35 -7.01 -2.10
C VAL A 41 2.95 -6.79 -1.56
N SER A 42 2.80 -6.70 -0.24
CA SER A 42 1.52 -6.41 0.39
C SER A 42 1.36 -4.90 0.56
N VAL A 43 0.27 -4.32 0.07
CA VAL A 43 -0.13 -2.94 0.37
C VAL A 43 -1.43 -3.00 1.17
N THR A 44 -1.39 -2.55 2.41
CA THR A 44 -2.56 -2.51 3.30
C THR A 44 -3.05 -1.07 3.40
N LEU A 45 -4.37 -0.88 3.30
CA LEU A 45 -5.06 0.38 3.56
C LEU A 45 -6.18 0.12 4.56
N GLU A 46 -6.11 0.71 5.75
CA GLU A 46 -7.13 0.57 6.78
C GLU A 46 -7.60 1.93 7.28
N GLU A 47 -8.91 2.09 7.45
CA GLU A 47 -9.48 3.27 8.09
C GLU A 47 -8.86 3.49 9.48
N ALA A 48 -8.47 4.73 9.78
CA ALA A 48 -7.85 5.09 11.04
C ALA A 48 -8.74 4.69 12.23
N GLY A 49 -8.16 3.97 13.19
CA GLY A 49 -8.90 3.46 14.36
C GLY A 49 -9.74 2.20 14.10
N ARG A 50 -9.73 1.63 12.89
CA ARG A 50 -10.45 0.40 12.52
C ARG A 50 -9.52 -0.68 11.96
N ALA A 51 -8.42 -0.93 12.66
CA ALA A 51 -7.46 -1.98 12.31
C ALA A 51 -8.14 -3.35 12.14
N GLY A 52 -7.73 -4.10 11.12
CA GLY A 52 -8.30 -5.39 10.73
C GLY A 52 -9.51 -5.32 9.79
N PHE A 53 -10.03 -4.13 9.49
CA PHE A 53 -11.18 -3.94 8.58
C PHE A 53 -10.79 -3.34 7.23
N GLY A 54 -9.50 -3.09 6.99
CA GLY A 54 -9.02 -2.56 5.73
C GLY A 54 -8.95 -3.57 4.59
N VAL A 55 -8.35 -3.13 3.48
CA VAL A 55 -8.06 -3.96 2.32
C VAL A 55 -6.57 -4.23 2.23
N VAL A 56 -6.21 -5.45 1.81
CA VAL A 56 -4.82 -5.84 1.55
C VAL A 56 -4.69 -6.25 0.09
N ALA A 57 -3.91 -5.50 -0.67
CA ALA A 57 -3.52 -5.88 -2.02
C ALA A 57 -2.26 -6.74 -1.98
N GLN A 58 -2.30 -7.93 -2.57
CA GLN A 58 -1.15 -8.81 -2.75
C GLN A 58 -0.61 -8.68 -4.18
N LEU A 59 0.41 -7.84 -4.35
CA LEU A 59 0.89 -7.44 -5.66
C LEU A 59 2.07 -8.32 -6.12
N ALA A 60 1.94 -8.89 -7.31
CA ALA A 60 3.09 -9.43 -8.03
C ALA A 60 4.11 -8.31 -8.35
N PRO A 61 5.40 -8.64 -8.58
CA PRO A 61 6.44 -7.63 -8.80
C PRO A 61 6.13 -6.62 -9.91
N ASP A 62 5.55 -7.06 -11.03
CA ASP A 62 5.23 -6.17 -12.14
C ASP A 62 4.10 -5.19 -11.80
N THR A 63 3.06 -5.66 -11.10
CA THR A 63 1.97 -4.80 -10.62
C THR A 63 2.46 -3.80 -9.57
N ALA A 64 3.33 -4.23 -8.66
CA ALA A 64 3.95 -3.35 -7.66
C ALA A 64 4.78 -2.24 -8.32
N ARG A 65 5.60 -2.57 -9.33
CA ARG A 65 6.34 -1.57 -10.10
C ARG A 65 5.43 -0.60 -10.84
N ARG A 66 4.32 -1.10 -11.41
CA ARG A 66 3.32 -0.26 -12.09
C ARG A 66 2.64 0.71 -11.11
N MET A 67 2.27 0.25 -9.92
CA MET A 67 1.70 1.11 -8.88
C MET A 67 2.70 2.18 -8.43
N ARG A 68 3.97 1.82 -8.17
CA ARG A 68 5.03 2.78 -7.85
C ARG A 68 5.19 3.84 -8.93
N ALA A 69 5.21 3.43 -10.21
CA ALA A 69 5.32 4.35 -11.34
C ALA A 69 4.12 5.30 -11.44
N ALA A 70 2.90 4.83 -11.13
CA ALA A 70 1.70 5.66 -11.13
C ALA A 70 1.74 6.74 -10.03
N ILE A 71 2.18 6.38 -8.81
CA ILE A 71 2.39 7.34 -7.72
C ILE A 71 3.45 8.37 -8.10
N ALA A 72 4.59 7.92 -8.61
CA ALA A 72 5.66 8.81 -9.07
C ALA A 72 5.20 9.73 -10.21
N ALA A 73 4.29 9.29 -11.09
CA ALA A 73 3.70 10.15 -12.11
C ALA A 73 2.78 11.21 -11.48
N ALA A 74 1.92 10.82 -10.54
CA ALA A 74 1.03 11.75 -9.83
C ALA A 74 1.82 12.84 -9.07
N LEU A 75 2.92 12.48 -8.42
CA LEU A 75 3.81 13.45 -7.74
C LEU A 75 4.38 14.48 -8.71
N ARG A 76 4.85 14.04 -9.89
CA ARG A 76 5.35 14.97 -10.92
C ARG A 76 4.28 15.92 -11.43
N GLU A 77 3.05 15.44 -11.62
CA GLU A 77 1.92 16.27 -12.09
C GLU A 77 1.58 17.41 -11.11
N ILE A 78 1.82 17.22 -9.81
CA ILE A 78 1.61 18.25 -8.79
C ILE A 78 2.88 19.08 -8.49
N GLY A 79 3.98 18.85 -9.21
CA GLY A 79 5.22 19.60 -9.08
C GLY A 79 6.18 19.12 -7.98
N GLU A 80 5.95 17.93 -7.42
CA GLU A 80 6.77 17.34 -6.35
C GLU A 80 7.89 16.44 -6.90
N ASP A 81 8.91 16.21 -6.07
CA ASP A 81 9.95 15.21 -6.36
C ASP A 81 9.34 13.79 -6.22
N PRO A 82 9.32 12.98 -7.29
CA PRO A 82 8.78 11.62 -7.23
C PRO A 82 9.58 10.65 -6.35
N GLY A 83 10.80 11.01 -5.92
CA GLY A 83 11.68 10.10 -5.18
C GLY A 83 12.22 8.93 -6.02
N GLN A 84 12.75 7.91 -5.33
CA GLN A 84 13.37 6.71 -5.93
C GLN A 84 12.39 5.53 -6.07
#